data_AF-A0A552L4Q5-F1
#
_entry.id   AF-A0A552L4Q5-F1
#
_cell.length_a   1.000
_cell.length_b   1.000
_cell.length_c   1.000
_cell.angle_alpha   90.00
_cell.angle_beta   90.00
_cell.angle_gamma   90.00
#
_symmetry.space_group_name_H-M   'P 1'
#
loop_
_entity.id
_entity.type
_entity.pdbx_description
1 polymer ?
#
loop_
_entity_poly.entity_id
_entity_poly.type
_entity_poly.pdbx_seq_one_letter_code
_entity_poly.pdbx_strand_id
1 'polypeptide(L)'
;MNIRIDYASARVIGLFLVILSVIFFYYSLKYLYDNRVARIATIPVVLFFSSAVHSNFVHYSSEHFPIAILSAALWMTCYVYTRKFSDRMVFIFGAVIGMMPYAKMQGLPVALAITLIFAHILWTRKESLRQFLKSLATLALGLLLFSAINLFFLILFSTSEDFWRRYILQNLLIYADLKNRTFGEKFSQFISMASREGLNSSSLFQITSIFLIPATILFFRESIVRRKLFFTNTFIFFFYSLFILVVSIYVIVRPGNHFLHYLLFLVFPCGFLIGVIIGEIFKLSENNAFYKQIQFLILLLMIAVILPQSYTFIRSKNPYLSRHQKYLQDYQTPVVQTILQYALPTDSMAVWGKRNDLYVETGLYPGVRDGLIIWMAFKGPQQAYHLKSFADDLLKSKSKVFVDATAGDKSYVDKTICRRKNTNCRYDAYPEIATVIENNYRMVDEVEGIRIYVRK
;
A
#
# COMPACT_ATOMS: atom_id res chain seq x y z
N MET A 1 -16.98 -12.58 19.51
CA MET A 1 -17.52 -11.93 18.30
C MET A 1 -16.65 -12.39 17.13
N ASN A 2 -17.09 -13.41 16.37
CA ASN A 2 -16.33 -13.88 15.20
C ASN A 2 -16.52 -12.90 14.05
N ILE A 3 -15.53 -12.05 13.79
CA ILE A 3 -15.53 -11.21 12.58
C ILE A 3 -15.23 -12.13 11.40
N ARG A 4 -16.21 -12.35 10.51
CA ARG A 4 -16.00 -13.08 9.26
C ARG A 4 -15.02 -12.29 8.39
N ILE A 5 -13.97 -12.95 7.90
CA ILE A 5 -13.02 -12.35 6.98
C ILE A 5 -13.60 -12.47 5.57
N ASP A 6 -14.22 -11.40 5.09
CA ASP A 6 -14.84 -11.34 3.77
C ASP A 6 -14.58 -9.98 3.08
N TYR A 7 -15.22 -9.76 1.93
CA TYR A 7 -15.07 -8.51 1.21
C TYR A 7 -15.55 -7.30 1.99
N ALA A 8 -16.60 -7.43 2.83
CA ALA A 8 -17.10 -6.34 3.63
C ALA A 8 -16.11 -6.00 4.74
N SER A 9 -15.63 -6.98 5.49
CA SER A 9 -14.63 -6.75 6.55
C SER A 9 -13.35 -6.13 5.99
N ALA A 10 -12.87 -6.59 4.82
CA ALA A 10 -11.71 -6.02 4.15
C ALA A 10 -11.95 -4.54 3.78
N ARG A 11 -13.13 -4.18 3.28
CA ARG A 11 -13.47 -2.78 2.97
C ARG A 11 -13.52 -1.91 4.21
N VAL A 12 -14.09 -2.40 5.31
CA VAL A 12 -14.12 -1.68 6.58
C VAL A 12 -12.70 -1.45 7.11
N ILE A 13 -11.83 -2.46 7.06
CA ILE A 13 -10.42 -2.33 7.45
C ILE A 13 -9.70 -1.30 6.58
N GLY A 14 -9.87 -1.37 5.26
CA GLY A 14 -9.29 -0.40 4.33
C GLY A 14 -9.74 1.03 4.64
N LEU A 15 -11.04 1.25 4.84
CA LEU A 15 -11.60 2.55 5.20
C LEU A 15 -11.07 3.05 6.55
N PHE A 16 -11.01 2.18 7.56
CA PHE A 16 -10.46 2.50 8.87
C PHE A 16 -9.01 2.99 8.76
N LEU A 17 -8.18 2.30 7.97
CA LEU A 17 -6.78 2.68 7.74
C LEU A 17 -6.66 4.02 7.01
N VAL A 18 -7.52 4.31 6.02
CA VAL A 18 -7.58 5.64 5.38
C VAL A 18 -7.93 6.72 6.38
N ILE A 19 -9.00 6.53 7.17
CA ILE A 19 -9.45 7.51 8.18
C ILE A 19 -8.34 7.77 9.18
N LEU A 20 -7.71 6.72 9.68
CA LEU A 20 -6.59 6.83 10.63
C LEU A 20 -5.42 7.61 10.01
N SER A 21 -5.10 7.35 8.75
CA SER A 21 -4.04 8.06 8.03
C SER A 21 -4.35 9.55 7.87
N VAL A 22 -5.60 9.90 7.56
CA VAL A 22 -6.08 11.29 7.45
C VAL A 22 -6.06 11.99 8.81
N ILE A 23 -6.43 11.30 9.89
CA ILE A 23 -6.37 11.85 11.25
C ILE A 23 -4.92 12.19 11.63
N PHE A 24 -3.99 11.26 11.44
CA PHE A 24 -2.57 11.52 11.70
C PHE A 24 -2.01 12.63 10.81
N PHE A 25 -2.40 12.67 9.54
CA PHE A 25 -2.05 13.75 8.63
C PHE A 25 -2.52 15.13 9.14
N TYR A 26 -3.80 15.24 9.52
CA TYR A 26 -4.37 16.45 10.09
C TYR A 26 -3.59 16.90 11.34
N TYR A 27 -3.32 15.97 12.26
CA TYR A 27 -2.57 16.30 13.47
C TYR A 27 -1.13 16.70 13.18
N SER A 28 -0.47 16.11 12.17
CA SER A 28 0.88 16.51 11.74
C SER A 28 0.93 18.02 11.46
N LEU A 29 0.01 18.51 10.62
CA LEU A 29 -0.08 19.93 10.27
C LEU A 29 -0.54 20.80 11.43
N LYS A 30 -1.49 20.31 12.25
CA LYS A 30 -1.96 21.03 13.44
C LYS A 30 -0.84 21.28 14.45
N TYR A 31 0.08 20.33 14.62
CA TYR A 31 1.22 20.51 15.52
C TYR A 31 2.21 21.55 14.98
N LEU A 32 2.49 21.56 13.67
CA LEU A 32 3.41 22.52 13.06
C LEU A 32 2.87 23.95 12.96
N TYR A 33 1.56 24.09 12.73
CA TYR A 33 0.89 25.35 12.48
C TYR A 33 -0.29 25.53 13.46
N ASP A 34 -1.51 25.64 12.94
CA ASP A 34 -2.72 25.81 13.73
C ASP A 34 -3.89 24.99 13.16
N ASN A 35 -5.07 25.11 13.78
CA ASN A 35 -6.27 24.41 13.32
C ASN A 35 -6.74 24.89 11.94
N ARG A 36 -6.48 26.14 11.55
CA ARG A 36 -6.97 26.72 10.29
C ARG A 36 -6.20 26.11 9.13
N VAL A 37 -4.86 26.15 9.19
CA VAL A 37 -3.97 25.55 8.20
C VAL A 37 -4.23 24.06 8.07
N ALA A 38 -4.31 23.35 9.20
CA ALA A 38 -4.54 21.91 9.20
C ALA A 38 -5.86 21.52 8.52
N ARG A 39 -6.95 22.26 8.77
CA ARG A 39 -8.25 22.02 8.12
C ARG A 39 -8.17 22.25 6.61
N ILE A 40 -7.66 23.40 6.18
CA ILE A 40 -7.59 23.79 4.76
C ILE A 40 -6.74 22.78 3.97
N ALA A 41 -5.55 22.45 4.46
CA ALA A 41 -4.63 21.55 3.78
C ALA A 41 -5.06 20.06 3.80
N THR A 42 -5.99 19.69 4.69
CA THR A 42 -6.56 18.34 4.71
C THR A 42 -7.65 18.14 3.65
N ILE A 43 -8.28 19.21 3.18
CA ILE A 43 -9.37 19.11 2.18
C ILE A 43 -8.93 18.38 0.90
N PRO A 44 -7.79 18.70 0.24
CA PRO A 44 -7.37 17.99 -0.96
C PRO A 44 -7.14 16.49 -0.76
N VAL A 45 -6.62 16.10 0.42
CA VAL A 45 -6.38 14.69 0.78
C VAL A 45 -7.71 13.95 1.00
N VAL A 46 -8.63 14.56 1.74
CA VAL A 46 -9.98 13.99 1.95
C VAL A 46 -10.73 13.88 0.63
N LEU A 47 -10.67 14.91 -0.21
CA LEU A 47 -11.33 14.94 -1.51
C LEU A 47 -10.78 13.86 -2.44
N PHE A 48 -9.47 13.57 -2.40
CA PHE A 48 -8.88 12.44 -3.14
C PHE A 48 -9.60 11.13 -2.80
N PHE A 49 -9.70 10.79 -1.52
CA PHE A 49 -10.31 9.53 -1.07
C PHE A 49 -11.84 9.52 -1.22
N SER A 50 -12.52 10.64 -0.98
CA SER A 50 -13.99 10.70 -1.08
C SER A 50 -14.49 10.63 -2.52
N SER A 51 -13.71 11.12 -3.48
CA SER A 51 -14.03 11.08 -4.92
C SER A 51 -13.46 9.85 -5.64
N ALA A 52 -12.71 9.00 -4.94
CA ALA A 52 -12.09 7.83 -5.53
C ALA A 52 -13.12 6.78 -5.96
N VAL A 53 -13.27 6.61 -7.27
CA VAL A 53 -14.13 5.55 -7.87
C VAL A 53 -13.33 4.51 -8.67
N HIS A 54 -12.04 4.75 -8.90
CA HIS A 54 -11.22 3.79 -9.60
C HIS A 54 -10.93 2.57 -8.70
N SER A 55 -11.12 1.36 -9.20
CA SER A 55 -11.05 0.12 -8.40
C SER A 55 -9.77 0.00 -7.57
N ASN A 56 -8.65 0.51 -8.10
CA ASN A 56 -7.35 0.51 -7.44
C ASN A 56 -7.28 1.37 -6.16
N PHE A 57 -8.19 2.30 -5.92
CA PHE A 57 -8.21 3.12 -4.71
C PHE A 57 -9.35 2.78 -3.75
N VAL A 58 -10.39 2.09 -4.24
CA VAL A 58 -11.55 1.73 -3.40
C VAL A 58 -11.33 0.39 -2.70
N HIS A 59 -10.66 -0.58 -3.34
CA HIS A 59 -10.41 -1.89 -2.73
C HIS A 59 -9.38 -1.80 -1.60
N TYR A 60 -9.49 -2.70 -0.62
CA TYR A 60 -8.43 -2.86 0.37
C TYR A 60 -7.18 -3.44 -0.32
N SER A 61 -6.17 -2.60 -0.42
CA SER A 61 -4.89 -2.94 -1.04
C SER A 61 -3.79 -2.99 0.02
N SER A 62 -2.70 -3.69 -0.30
CA SER A 62 -1.54 -3.80 0.59
C SER A 62 -0.84 -2.46 0.93
N GLU A 63 -1.20 -1.37 0.26
CA GLU A 63 -0.67 -0.01 0.48
C GLU A 63 -1.38 0.73 1.62
N HIS A 64 -2.60 0.32 1.99
CA HIS A 64 -3.40 1.00 3.01
C HIS A 64 -2.77 0.94 4.41
N PHE A 65 -2.17 -0.19 4.76
CA PHE A 65 -1.48 -0.34 6.04
C PHE A 65 -0.13 0.44 6.07
N PRO A 66 0.73 0.36 5.04
CA PRO A 66 1.91 1.21 4.91
C PRO A 66 1.64 2.72 5.00
N ILE A 67 0.63 3.25 4.30
CA ILE A 67 0.32 4.69 4.38
C ILE A 67 -0.13 5.09 5.80
N ALA A 68 -0.81 4.22 6.54
CA ALA A 68 -1.16 4.47 7.93
C ALA A 68 0.07 4.51 8.84
N ILE A 69 1.02 3.58 8.68
CA ILE A 69 2.32 3.59 9.38
C ILE A 69 3.08 4.89 9.09
N LEU A 70 3.19 5.27 7.82
CA LEU A 70 3.92 6.47 7.40
C LEU A 70 3.28 7.75 7.93
N SER A 71 1.95 7.86 7.88
CA SER A 71 1.22 9.01 8.44
C SER A 71 1.35 9.08 9.96
N ALA A 72 1.28 7.95 10.67
CA ALA A 72 1.51 7.89 12.12
C ALA A 72 2.93 8.35 12.48
N ALA A 73 3.94 7.85 11.75
CA ALA A 73 5.33 8.26 11.97
C ALA A 73 5.53 9.76 11.68
N LEU A 74 4.96 10.29 10.60
CA LEU A 74 5.03 11.72 10.28
C LEU A 74 4.38 12.58 11.37
N TRP A 75 3.24 12.13 11.90
CA TRP A 75 2.57 12.80 13.02
C TRP A 75 3.46 12.84 14.27
N MET A 76 4.04 11.71 14.64
CA MET A 76 4.96 11.62 15.77
C MET A 76 6.20 12.50 15.56
N THR A 77 6.73 12.57 14.35
CA THR A 77 7.82 13.49 13.97
C THR A 77 7.44 14.96 14.21
N CYS A 78 6.26 15.38 13.76
CA CYS A 78 5.77 16.75 13.97
C CYS A 78 5.47 17.04 15.45
N TYR A 79 4.97 16.06 16.19
CA TYR A 79 4.75 16.15 17.63
C TYR A 79 6.07 16.33 18.38
N VAL A 80 7.06 15.46 18.12
CA VAL A 80 8.40 15.50 18.74
C VAL A 80 9.16 16.75 18.34
N TYR A 81 8.90 17.35 17.18
CA TYR A 81 9.47 18.65 16.84
C TYR A 81 8.93 19.79 17.74
N THR A 82 7.62 19.80 18.01
CA THR A 82 6.94 20.95 18.64
C THR A 82 6.70 20.81 20.15
N ARG A 83 6.76 19.60 20.70
CA ARG A 83 6.43 19.31 22.10
C ARG A 83 7.57 18.57 22.81
N LYS A 84 7.57 18.59 24.14
CA LYS A 84 8.48 17.70 24.90
C LYS A 84 8.13 16.25 24.60
N PHE A 85 9.14 15.40 24.52
CA PHE A 85 8.98 13.99 24.20
C PHE A 85 9.65 13.11 25.27
N SER A 86 9.26 11.84 25.31
CA SER A 86 9.81 10.84 26.23
C SER A 86 10.47 9.70 25.46
N ASP A 87 11.32 8.93 26.12
CA ASP A 87 11.95 7.73 25.56
C ASP A 87 10.89 6.72 25.08
N ARG A 88 9.74 6.64 25.78
CA ARG A 88 8.61 5.81 25.36
C ARG A 88 8.07 6.21 23.99
N MET A 89 7.96 7.51 23.69
CA MET A 89 7.55 8.00 22.37
C MET A 89 8.57 7.63 21.29
N VAL A 90 9.87 7.72 21.60
CA VAL A 90 10.95 7.34 20.68
C VAL A 90 10.91 5.85 20.39
N PHE A 91 10.69 5.02 21.41
CA PHE A 91 10.50 3.57 21.26
C PHE A 91 9.27 3.25 20.40
N ILE A 92 8.12 3.88 20.69
CA ILE A 92 6.88 3.67 19.91
C ILE A 92 7.08 4.09 18.45
N PHE A 93 7.76 5.20 18.19
CA PHE A 93 8.09 5.63 16.82
C PHE A 93 8.91 4.55 16.10
N GLY A 94 9.94 4.02 16.77
CA GLY A 94 10.75 2.92 16.27
C GLY A 94 9.89 1.69 15.98
N ALA A 95 9.01 1.29 16.91
CA ALA A 95 8.12 0.14 16.73
C ALA A 95 7.15 0.31 15.56
N VAL A 96 6.56 1.50 15.39
CA VAL A 96 5.66 1.82 14.27
C VAL A 96 6.40 1.71 12.93
N ILE A 97 7.56 2.34 12.79
CA ILE A 97 8.37 2.24 11.57
C ILE A 97 8.88 0.80 11.36
N GLY A 98 9.24 0.10 12.43
CA GLY A 98 9.72 -1.30 12.41
C GLY A 98 8.71 -2.31 11.87
N MET A 99 7.42 -1.94 11.77
CA MET A 99 6.42 -2.74 11.07
C MET A 99 6.56 -2.68 9.54
N MET A 100 7.16 -1.62 8.97
CA MET A 100 7.22 -1.39 7.52
C MET A 100 7.84 -2.53 6.71
N PRO A 101 8.99 -3.13 7.11
CA PRO A 101 9.59 -4.25 6.38
C PRO A 101 8.64 -5.41 6.17
N TYR A 102 7.69 -5.61 7.10
CA TYR A 102 6.72 -6.70 7.14
C TYR A 102 5.37 -6.31 6.53
N ALA A 103 5.00 -5.02 6.60
CA ALA A 103 3.80 -4.48 5.97
C ALA A 103 3.92 -4.47 4.45
N LYS A 104 4.98 -3.83 3.92
CA LYS A 104 5.30 -3.80 2.50
C LYS A 104 6.72 -3.26 2.28
N MET A 105 7.63 -4.08 1.78
CA MET A 105 9.02 -3.68 1.48
C MET A 105 9.13 -2.43 0.59
N GLN A 106 8.17 -2.23 -0.31
CA GLN A 106 8.12 -1.07 -1.19
C GLN A 106 8.10 0.26 -0.40
N GLY A 107 7.52 0.30 0.80
CA GLY A 107 7.45 1.50 1.64
C GLY A 107 8.71 1.78 2.48
N LEU A 108 9.70 0.87 2.49
CA LEU A 108 10.93 1.00 3.28
C LEU A 108 11.70 2.29 3.01
N PRO A 109 11.91 2.73 1.76
CA PRO A 109 12.66 3.96 1.51
C PRO A 109 11.97 5.19 2.15
N VAL A 110 10.64 5.27 2.10
CA VAL A 110 9.90 6.39 2.70
C VAL A 110 9.97 6.32 4.23
N ALA A 111 9.84 5.13 4.81
CA ALA A 111 9.98 4.92 6.24
C ALA A 111 11.39 5.30 6.74
N LEU A 112 12.44 4.96 5.98
CA LEU A 112 13.81 5.39 6.24
C LEU A 112 13.94 6.92 6.16
N ALA A 113 13.35 7.55 5.14
CA ALA A 113 13.38 9.01 5.01
C ALA A 113 12.76 9.71 6.23
N ILE A 114 11.59 9.26 6.70
CA ILE A 114 10.95 9.80 7.91
C ILE A 114 11.80 9.53 9.16
N THR A 115 12.45 8.35 9.25
CA THR A 115 13.34 8.01 10.37
C THR A 115 14.58 8.90 10.41
N LEU A 116 15.19 9.20 9.26
CA LEU A 116 16.31 10.13 9.16
C LEU A 116 15.90 11.55 9.57
N ILE A 117 14.72 12.00 9.16
CA ILE A 117 14.15 13.28 9.59
C ILE A 117 13.94 13.27 11.12
N PHE A 118 13.37 12.20 11.66
CA PHE A 118 13.14 12.06 13.10
C PHE A 118 14.47 12.08 13.89
N ALA A 119 15.48 11.34 13.44
CA ALA A 119 16.81 11.34 14.03
C ALA A 119 17.48 12.73 13.94
N HIS A 120 17.29 13.45 12.84
CA HIS A 120 17.75 14.83 12.70
C HIS A 120 17.05 15.75 13.71
N ILE A 121 15.75 15.60 13.95
CA ILE A 121 15.03 16.36 14.99
C ILE A 121 15.53 16.02 16.40
N LEU A 122 15.80 14.74 16.69
CA LEU A 122 16.42 14.35 17.96
C LEU A 122 17.80 15.00 18.14
N TRP A 123 18.58 15.10 17.05
CA TRP A 123 19.90 15.73 17.05
C TRP A 123 19.84 17.23 17.32
N THR A 124 18.91 17.95 16.69
CA THR A 124 18.75 19.41 16.86
C THR A 124 18.19 19.78 18.23
N ARG A 125 17.46 18.86 18.86
CA ARG A 125 16.84 19.06 20.18
C ARG A 125 17.58 18.42 21.35
N LYS A 126 18.75 17.80 21.12
CA LYS A 126 19.51 17.16 22.19
C LYS A 126 20.07 18.19 23.17
N GLU A 127 20.03 17.89 24.47
CA GLU A 127 20.73 18.66 25.50
C GLU A 127 22.18 18.21 25.63
N SER A 128 22.44 16.92 25.37
CA SER A 128 23.79 16.33 25.39
C SER A 128 23.93 15.21 24.36
N LEU A 129 25.17 14.89 23.99
CA LEU A 129 25.45 13.75 23.11
C LEU A 129 24.99 12.42 23.74
N ARG A 130 25.13 12.27 25.06
CA ARG A 130 24.68 11.08 25.78
C ARG A 130 23.16 10.87 25.67
N GLN A 131 22.37 11.94 25.79
CA GLN A 131 20.92 11.88 25.60
C GLN A 131 20.56 11.50 24.16
N PHE A 132 21.24 12.07 23.16
CA PHE A 132 21.02 11.71 21.77
C PHE A 132 21.31 10.23 21.49
N LEU A 133 22.45 9.70 21.97
CA LEU A 133 22.80 8.28 21.82
C LEU A 133 21.80 7.36 22.54
N LYS A 134 21.30 7.76 23.72
CA LYS A 134 20.23 7.04 24.43
C LYS A 134 18.95 6.99 23.59
N SER A 135 18.53 8.11 23.02
CA SER A 135 17.36 8.18 22.14
C SER A 135 17.56 7.33 20.88
N LEU A 136 18.75 7.31 20.30
CA LEU A 136 19.06 6.48 19.13
C LEU A 136 19.03 4.99 19.47
N ALA A 137 19.56 4.58 20.62
CA ALA A 137 19.45 3.21 21.10
C ALA A 137 17.99 2.82 21.36
N THR A 138 17.20 3.71 21.97
CA THR A 138 15.77 3.51 22.22
C THR A 138 14.97 3.37 20.92
N LEU A 139 15.31 4.19 19.92
CA LEU A 139 14.76 4.11 18.57
C LEU A 139 15.09 2.75 17.93
N ALA A 140 16.34 2.31 18.00
CA ALA A 140 16.79 1.03 17.46
C ALA A 140 16.09 -0.16 18.13
N LEU A 141 15.90 -0.13 19.45
CA LEU A 141 15.13 -1.17 20.16
C LEU A 141 13.68 -1.24 19.67
N GLY A 142 13.04 -0.09 19.45
CA GLY A 142 11.71 -0.03 18.85
C GLY A 142 11.69 -0.62 17.44
N LEU A 143 12.63 -0.20 16.57
CA LEU A 143 12.74 -0.67 15.18
C LEU A 143 12.89 -2.19 15.09
N LEU A 144 13.63 -2.80 16.03
CA LEU A 144 13.89 -4.23 16.05
C LEU A 144 12.77 -5.06 16.67
N LEU A 145 11.76 -4.46 17.31
CA LEU A 145 10.70 -5.19 18.01
C LEU A 145 9.98 -6.18 17.10
N PHE A 146 9.48 -5.72 15.95
CA PHE A 146 8.78 -6.61 15.02
C PHE A 146 9.70 -7.59 14.33
N SER A 147 10.98 -7.24 14.15
CA SER A 147 11.98 -8.18 13.64
C SER A 147 12.24 -9.31 14.62
N ALA A 148 12.31 -9.02 15.92
CA ALA A 148 12.44 -10.03 16.97
C ALA A 148 11.18 -10.92 17.05
N ILE A 149 9.98 -10.34 16.97
CA ILE A 149 8.71 -11.10 16.94
C ILE A 149 8.67 -12.02 15.73
N ASN A 150 9.00 -11.52 14.54
CA ASN A 150 9.03 -12.34 13.33
C ASN A 150 10.08 -13.45 13.45
N LEU A 151 11.31 -13.13 13.88
CA LEU A 151 12.37 -14.12 14.08
C LEU A 151 11.93 -15.23 15.05
N PHE A 152 11.26 -14.86 16.15
CA PHE A 152 10.68 -15.82 17.09
C PHE A 152 9.69 -16.78 16.40
N PHE A 153 8.76 -16.27 15.60
CA PHE A 153 7.82 -17.10 14.85
C PHE A 153 8.49 -17.98 13.80
N LEU A 154 9.50 -17.46 13.10
CA LEU A 154 10.25 -18.24 12.10
C LEU A 154 10.99 -19.42 12.74
N ILE A 155 11.54 -19.23 13.94
CA ILE A 155 12.19 -20.30 14.71
C ILE A 155 11.12 -21.28 15.22
N LEU A 156 10.06 -20.78 15.85
CA LEU A 156 9.01 -21.60 16.46
C LEU A 156 8.33 -22.54 15.45
N PHE A 157 8.06 -22.05 14.24
CA PHE A 157 7.38 -22.81 13.19
C PHE A 157 8.33 -23.41 12.15
N SER A 158 9.65 -23.22 12.29
CA SER A 158 10.66 -23.70 11.32
C SER A 158 10.41 -23.25 9.87
N THR A 159 9.94 -22.01 9.69
CA THR A 159 9.58 -21.44 8.37
C THR A 159 10.63 -20.44 7.85
N SER A 160 11.88 -20.54 8.31
CA SER A 160 12.96 -19.61 7.95
C SER A 160 13.31 -19.66 6.46
N GLU A 161 13.39 -20.87 5.87
CA GLU A 161 13.61 -21.04 4.43
C GLU A 161 12.46 -20.45 3.61
N ASP A 162 11.21 -20.69 4.04
CA ASP A 162 10.02 -20.14 3.40
C ASP A 162 10.03 -18.61 3.42
N PHE A 163 10.38 -18.01 4.55
CA PHE A 163 10.52 -16.56 4.67
C PHE A 163 11.61 -16.04 3.73
N TRP A 164 12.79 -16.66 3.72
CA TRP A 164 13.87 -16.23 2.85
C TRP A 164 13.48 -16.31 1.37
N ARG A 165 12.94 -17.44 0.91
CA ARG A 165 12.59 -17.67 -0.49
C ARG A 165 11.40 -16.84 -0.95
N ARG A 166 10.31 -16.85 -0.18
CA ARG A 166 9.01 -16.26 -0.56
C ARG A 166 8.92 -14.78 -0.21
N TYR A 167 9.53 -14.35 0.88
CA TYR A 167 9.46 -12.96 1.32
C TYR A 167 10.64 -12.15 0.81
N ILE A 168 11.88 -12.60 1.01
CA ILE A 168 13.07 -11.83 0.66
C ILE A 168 13.42 -12.01 -0.83
N LEU A 169 13.80 -13.23 -1.21
CA LEU A 169 14.33 -13.52 -2.54
C LEU A 169 13.28 -13.25 -3.62
N GLN A 170 12.02 -13.59 -3.38
CA GLN A 170 10.96 -13.36 -4.35
C GLN A 170 10.74 -11.86 -4.61
N ASN A 171 10.70 -11.01 -3.58
CA ASN A 171 10.63 -9.56 -3.77
C ASN A 171 11.86 -9.04 -4.51
N LEU A 172 13.06 -9.49 -4.16
CA LEU A 172 14.30 -9.10 -4.85
C LEU A 172 14.26 -9.47 -6.33
N LEU A 173 13.89 -10.70 -6.69
CA LEU A 173 13.79 -11.15 -8.09
C LEU A 173 12.70 -10.41 -8.87
N ILE A 174 11.55 -10.14 -8.23
CA ILE A 174 10.47 -9.35 -8.84
C ILE A 174 10.93 -7.93 -9.18
N TYR A 175 11.62 -7.27 -8.25
CA TYR A 175 12.02 -5.87 -8.40
C TYR A 175 13.35 -5.68 -9.16
N ALA A 176 14.20 -6.71 -9.21
CA ALA A 176 15.46 -6.70 -9.94
C ALA A 176 15.29 -7.07 -11.42
N ASP A 177 14.38 -8.00 -11.77
CA ASP A 177 14.51 -8.75 -13.01
C ASP A 177 13.29 -8.66 -13.97
N LEU A 178 12.11 -8.23 -13.50
CA LEU A 178 10.89 -8.38 -14.31
C LEU A 178 10.70 -7.37 -15.44
N LYS A 179 11.51 -6.32 -15.53
CA LYS A 179 11.46 -5.38 -16.65
C LYS A 179 12.87 -4.86 -16.94
N ASN A 180 13.45 -5.30 -18.07
CA ASN A 180 14.55 -4.64 -18.79
C ASN A 180 14.15 -3.22 -19.27
N ARG A 181 13.48 -2.45 -18.41
CA ARG A 181 13.09 -1.07 -18.64
C ARG A 181 14.10 -0.18 -17.95
N THR A 182 14.58 0.79 -18.69
CA THR A 182 15.36 1.90 -18.19
C THR A 182 14.56 2.68 -17.15
N PHE A 183 15.26 3.45 -16.30
CA PHE A 183 14.59 4.30 -15.33
C PHE A 183 13.67 5.34 -16.01
N GLY A 184 14.07 5.86 -17.18
CA GLY A 184 13.26 6.80 -17.97
C GLY A 184 11.92 6.22 -18.40
N GLU A 185 11.88 4.97 -18.88
CA GLU A 185 10.62 4.30 -19.24
C GLU A 185 9.73 4.06 -18.02
N LYS A 186 10.33 3.69 -16.88
CA LYS A 186 9.59 3.53 -15.62
C LYS A 186 9.01 4.86 -15.14
N PHE A 187 9.74 5.96 -15.34
CA PHE A 187 9.28 7.30 -14.99
C PHE A 187 8.16 7.77 -15.93
N SER A 188 8.29 7.58 -17.24
CA SER A 188 7.23 7.87 -18.22
C SER A 188 5.93 7.13 -17.88
N GLN A 189 6.06 5.87 -17.47
CA GLN A 189 4.95 5.08 -16.98
C GLN A 189 4.31 5.63 -15.70
N PHE A 190 5.10 6.15 -14.76
CA PHE A 190 4.58 6.86 -13.60
C PHE A 190 3.77 8.10 -14.02
N ILE A 191 4.28 8.89 -14.96
CA ILE A 191 3.57 10.06 -15.48
C ILE A 191 2.24 9.63 -16.10
N SER A 192 2.24 8.60 -16.96
CA SER A 192 1.02 8.03 -17.55
C SER A 192 0.02 7.54 -16.49
N MET A 193 0.50 6.96 -15.39
CA MET A 193 -0.37 6.59 -14.27
C MET A 193 -0.96 7.82 -13.57
N ALA A 194 -0.17 8.86 -13.32
CA ALA A 194 -0.60 10.06 -12.61
C ALA A 194 -1.51 10.97 -13.47
N SER A 195 -1.35 10.95 -14.80
CA SER A 195 -2.11 11.76 -15.75
C SER A 195 -3.29 11.03 -16.40
N ARG A 196 -3.54 9.77 -16.03
CA ARG A 196 -4.56 8.93 -16.68
C ARG A 196 -5.94 9.56 -16.62
N GLU A 197 -6.57 9.73 -17.78
CA GLU A 197 -7.96 10.15 -17.91
C GLU A 197 -8.89 9.18 -17.15
N GLY A 198 -9.84 9.72 -16.39
CA GLY A 198 -10.75 8.95 -15.54
C GLY A 198 -10.27 8.72 -14.10
N LEU A 199 -9.09 9.22 -13.72
CA LEU A 199 -8.75 9.43 -12.33
C LEU A 199 -9.52 10.65 -11.79
N ASN A 200 -10.75 10.45 -11.34
CA ASN A 200 -11.58 11.49 -10.72
C ASN A 200 -10.91 12.14 -9.47
N SER A 201 -9.80 11.56 -8.99
CA SER A 201 -9.01 12.00 -7.84
C SER A 201 -7.64 12.61 -8.21
N SER A 202 -7.34 12.88 -9.49
CA SER A 202 -6.02 13.37 -9.92
C SER A 202 -5.71 14.83 -9.54
N SER A 203 -6.72 15.57 -9.10
CA SER A 203 -6.63 16.98 -8.68
C SER A 203 -5.55 17.24 -7.63
N LEU A 204 -5.36 16.33 -6.66
CA LEU A 204 -4.32 16.46 -5.64
C LEU A 204 -2.92 16.52 -6.27
N PHE A 205 -2.66 15.68 -7.27
CA PHE A 205 -1.38 15.65 -7.96
C PHE A 205 -1.20 16.88 -8.86
N GLN A 206 -2.26 17.35 -9.50
CA GLN A 206 -2.25 18.58 -10.29
C GLN A 206 -1.95 19.81 -9.41
N ILE A 207 -2.64 19.94 -8.28
CA ILE A 207 -2.42 20.99 -7.28
C ILE A 207 -0.96 20.97 -6.80
N THR A 208 -0.45 19.77 -6.48
CA THR A 208 0.94 19.62 -6.04
C THR A 208 1.91 20.13 -7.11
N SER A 209 1.73 19.73 -8.37
CA SER A 209 2.58 20.17 -9.49
C SER A 209 2.52 21.68 -9.69
N ILE A 210 1.34 22.29 -9.58
CA ILE A 210 1.14 23.75 -9.69
C ILE A 210 1.89 24.49 -8.57
N PHE A 211 1.82 24.00 -7.33
CA PHE A 211 2.47 24.67 -6.20
C PHE A 211 3.98 24.42 -6.12
N LEU A 212 4.48 23.32 -6.68
CA LEU A 212 5.86 22.88 -6.48
C LEU A 212 6.89 23.91 -6.97
N ILE A 213 6.75 24.42 -8.20
CA ILE A 213 7.74 25.33 -8.80
C ILE A 213 7.73 26.71 -8.11
N PRO A 214 6.59 27.41 -7.98
CA PRO A 214 6.55 28.71 -7.32
C PRO A 214 6.95 28.62 -5.85
N ALA A 215 6.52 27.57 -5.12
CA ALA A 215 6.91 27.37 -3.74
C ALA A 215 8.41 27.12 -3.62
N THR A 216 9.02 26.32 -4.50
CA THR A 216 10.47 26.08 -4.44
C THR A 216 11.25 27.38 -4.65
N ILE A 217 10.85 28.22 -5.61
CA ILE A 217 11.50 29.52 -5.84
C ILE A 217 11.33 30.45 -4.64
N LEU A 218 10.10 30.60 -4.14
CA LEU A 218 9.79 31.45 -2.98
C LEU A 218 10.56 30.99 -1.74
N PHE A 219 10.55 29.69 -1.46
CA PHE A 219 11.19 29.15 -0.28
C PHE A 219 12.71 29.21 -0.38
N PHE A 220 13.29 28.96 -1.56
CA PHE A 220 14.73 29.12 -1.74
C PHE A 220 15.18 30.57 -1.53
N ARG A 221 14.43 31.55 -2.06
CA ARG A 221 14.66 32.98 -1.80
C ARG A 221 14.61 33.29 -0.30
N GLU A 222 13.55 32.88 0.40
CA GLU A 222 13.41 33.13 1.83
C GLU A 222 14.49 32.42 2.66
N SER A 223 14.97 31.25 2.22
CA SER A 223 16.07 30.52 2.86
C SER A 223 17.37 31.33 2.85
N ILE A 224 17.64 32.03 1.74
CA ILE A 224 18.83 32.88 1.58
C ILE A 224 18.71 34.12 2.45
N VAL A 225 17.55 34.79 2.41
CA VAL A 225 17.31 36.04 3.14
C VAL A 225 17.28 35.81 4.66
N ARG A 226 16.67 34.71 5.12
CA ARG A 226 16.44 34.39 6.55
C ARG A 226 17.32 33.25 7.05
N ARG A 227 18.56 33.18 6.59
CA ARG A 227 19.51 32.06 6.79
C ARG A 227 19.64 31.56 8.25
N LYS A 228 19.58 32.47 9.24
CA LYS A 228 19.67 32.12 10.68
C LYS A 228 18.38 31.54 11.29
N LEU A 229 17.21 31.82 10.71
CA LEU A 229 15.91 31.30 11.17
C LEU A 229 15.54 29.95 10.55
N PHE A 230 16.30 29.52 9.54
CA PHE A 230 16.01 28.34 8.73
C PHE A 230 16.04 27.03 9.52
N PHE A 231 17.04 26.86 10.40
CA PHE A 231 17.26 25.61 11.14
C PHE A 231 16.47 25.52 12.46
N THR A 232 15.82 26.59 12.88
CA THR A 232 15.13 26.70 14.17
C THR A 232 13.62 26.89 14.03
N ASN A 233 13.10 27.04 12.81
CA ASN A 233 11.70 27.32 12.53
C ASN A 233 11.04 26.21 11.67
N THR A 234 9.73 26.23 11.55
CA THR A 234 8.92 25.25 10.80
C THR A 234 9.26 25.21 9.31
N PHE A 235 9.98 26.22 8.81
CA PHE A 235 10.46 26.30 7.44
C PHE A 235 11.26 25.09 6.96
N ILE A 236 12.02 24.42 7.84
CA ILE A 236 12.77 23.19 7.50
C ILE A 236 11.85 22.07 7.00
N PHE A 237 10.58 22.07 7.40
CA PHE A 237 9.61 21.07 6.96
C PHE A 237 9.30 21.17 5.47
N PHE A 238 9.60 22.29 4.80
CA PHE A 238 9.52 22.35 3.33
C PHE A 238 10.49 21.35 2.71
N PHE A 239 11.74 21.33 3.16
CA PHE A 239 12.76 20.41 2.65
C PHE A 239 12.51 18.98 3.08
N TYR A 240 12.03 18.75 4.30
CA TYR A 240 11.59 17.43 4.73
C TYR A 240 10.43 16.91 3.87
N SER A 241 9.43 17.75 3.58
CA SER A 241 8.30 17.37 2.74
C SER A 241 8.72 17.08 1.29
N LEU A 242 9.65 17.88 0.74
CA LEU A 242 10.23 17.65 -0.59
C LEU A 242 11.04 16.35 -0.63
N PHE A 243 11.83 16.08 0.40
CA PHE A 243 12.60 14.85 0.52
C PHE A 243 11.68 13.62 0.60
N ILE A 244 10.64 13.66 1.44
CA ILE A 244 9.63 12.59 1.53
C ILE A 244 8.93 12.40 0.18
N LEU A 245 8.57 13.50 -0.52
CA LEU A 245 7.91 13.45 -1.82
C LEU A 245 8.81 12.77 -2.88
N VAL A 246 10.06 13.17 -3.00
CA VAL A 246 11.03 12.59 -3.95
C VAL A 246 11.23 11.09 -3.69
N VAL A 247 11.38 10.69 -2.43
CA VAL A 247 11.52 9.28 -2.05
C VAL A 247 10.24 8.49 -2.35
N SER A 248 9.07 9.11 -2.18
CA SER A 248 7.78 8.49 -2.50
C SER A 248 7.60 8.29 -4.01
N ILE A 249 8.03 9.25 -4.84
CA ILE A 249 8.08 9.11 -6.30
C ILE A 249 9.01 7.95 -6.67
N TYR A 250 10.21 7.88 -6.09
CA TYR A 250 11.16 6.80 -6.33
C TYR A 250 10.55 5.42 -6.05
N VAL A 251 9.84 5.27 -4.93
CA VAL A 251 9.16 4.04 -4.51
C VAL A 251 8.09 3.57 -5.51
N ILE A 252 7.44 4.50 -6.20
CA ILE A 252 6.43 4.19 -7.22
C ILE A 252 7.07 3.87 -8.57
N VAL A 253 8.13 4.59 -8.93
CA VAL A 253 8.83 4.44 -10.21
C VAL A 253 9.66 3.15 -10.23
N ARG A 254 10.37 2.83 -9.14
CA ARG A 254 11.35 1.74 -9.09
C ARG A 254 10.80 0.39 -9.57
N PRO A 255 9.59 -0.07 -9.16
CA PRO A 255 9.00 -1.30 -9.66
C PRO A 255 8.68 -1.32 -11.16
N GLY A 256 8.39 -0.16 -11.76
CA GLY A 256 7.95 -0.07 -13.17
C GLY A 256 6.64 -0.81 -13.47
N ASN A 257 5.75 -1.05 -12.48
CA ASN A 257 4.45 -1.72 -12.69
C ASN A 257 3.32 -0.71 -12.92
N HIS A 258 2.32 -1.09 -13.73
CA HIS A 258 1.17 -0.21 -14.07
C HIS A 258 0.07 -0.37 -13.02
N PHE A 259 0.44 -0.29 -11.73
CA PHE A 259 -0.46 -0.46 -10.62
C PHE A 259 -0.82 0.89 -10.03
N LEU A 260 -2.01 1.39 -10.37
CA LEU A 260 -2.48 2.71 -9.96
C LEU A 260 -2.54 2.86 -8.43
N HIS A 261 -2.76 1.78 -7.69
CA HIS A 261 -2.76 1.79 -6.22
C HIS A 261 -1.40 2.20 -5.62
N TYR A 262 -0.30 2.14 -6.37
CA TYR A 262 1.00 2.67 -5.91
C TYR A 262 0.96 4.18 -5.70
N LEU A 263 0.09 4.91 -6.40
CA LEU A 263 -0.09 6.35 -6.19
C LEU A 263 -0.58 6.71 -4.78
N LEU A 264 -1.10 5.75 -3.99
CA LEU A 264 -1.44 5.96 -2.59
C LEU A 264 -0.23 6.43 -1.75
N PHE A 265 0.99 6.01 -2.11
CA PHE A 265 2.21 6.50 -1.46
C PHE A 265 2.48 7.99 -1.70
N LEU A 266 1.84 8.64 -2.68
CA LEU A 266 1.99 10.09 -2.92
C LEU A 266 0.93 10.95 -2.24
N VAL A 267 -0.21 10.37 -1.85
CA VAL A 267 -1.36 11.15 -1.36
C VAL A 267 -0.97 12.01 -0.15
N PHE A 268 -0.39 11.39 0.88
CA PHE A 268 0.02 12.11 2.09
C PHE A 268 1.27 12.98 1.90
N PRO A 269 2.33 12.56 1.18
CA PRO A 269 3.46 13.44 0.85
C PRO A 269 3.07 14.70 0.07
N CYS A 270 2.20 14.57 -0.94
CA CYS A 270 1.62 15.70 -1.67
C CYS A 270 0.85 16.62 -0.74
N GLY A 271 -0.09 16.06 0.03
CA GLY A 271 -0.86 16.82 1.02
C GLY A 271 0.02 17.53 2.04
N PHE A 272 1.13 16.90 2.47
CA PHE A 272 2.00 17.44 3.51
C PHE A 272 2.82 18.60 2.98
N LEU A 273 3.37 18.48 1.77
CA LEU A 273 4.04 19.59 1.08
C LEU A 273 3.07 20.77 0.90
N ILE A 274 1.86 20.52 0.40
CA ILE A 274 0.83 21.56 0.27
C ILE A 274 0.53 22.22 1.62
N GLY A 275 0.37 21.43 2.68
CA GLY A 275 0.09 21.92 4.02
C GLY A 275 1.21 22.76 4.63
N VAL A 276 2.46 22.37 4.40
CA VAL A 276 3.64 23.15 4.79
C VAL A 276 3.71 24.47 4.02
N ILE A 277 3.46 24.45 2.70
CA ILE A 277 3.42 25.66 1.87
C ILE A 277 2.35 26.62 2.38
N ILE A 278 1.13 26.14 2.57
CA ILE A 278 0.02 26.95 3.10
C ILE A 278 0.37 27.50 4.48
N GLY A 279 0.91 26.66 5.37
CA GLY A 279 1.25 27.04 6.74
C GLY A 279 2.30 28.14 6.83
N GLU A 280 3.38 28.03 6.07
CA GLU A 280 4.41 29.08 6.04
C GLU A 280 3.88 30.37 5.39
N ILE A 281 3.12 30.28 4.30
CA ILE A 281 2.53 31.47 3.66
C ILE A 281 1.57 32.18 4.61
N PHE A 282 0.74 31.43 5.36
CA PHE A 282 -0.16 32.02 6.36
C PHE A 282 0.65 32.75 7.44
N LYS A 283 1.71 32.14 8.00
CA LYS A 283 2.59 32.81 8.97
C LYS A 283 3.23 34.08 8.41
N LEU A 284 3.71 34.04 7.18
CA LEU A 284 4.35 35.20 6.53
C LEU A 284 3.33 36.30 6.19
N SER A 285 2.09 35.93 5.89
CA SER A 285 1.02 36.86 5.52
C SER A 285 0.57 37.77 6.67
N GLU A 286 0.76 37.35 7.92
CA GLU A 286 0.37 38.16 9.09
C GLU A 286 1.01 39.55 9.06
N ASN A 287 2.27 39.62 8.61
CA ASN A 287 3.09 40.83 8.67
C ASN A 287 3.47 41.40 7.30
N ASN A 288 3.00 40.82 6.19
CA ASN A 288 3.46 41.22 4.85
C ASN A 288 2.36 41.13 3.77
N ALA A 289 2.07 42.26 3.12
CA ALA A 289 1.02 42.40 2.11
C ALA A 289 1.24 41.53 0.86
N PHE A 290 2.48 41.33 0.43
CA PHE A 290 2.81 40.44 -0.69
C PHE A 290 2.39 38.99 -0.39
N TYR A 291 2.67 38.52 0.83
CA TYR A 291 2.27 37.18 1.26
C TYR A 291 0.76 37.05 1.47
N LYS A 292 0.04 38.13 1.80
CA LYS A 292 -1.45 38.14 1.80
C LYS A 292 -2.02 37.93 0.39
N GLN A 293 -1.43 38.54 -0.64
CA GLN A 293 -1.86 38.33 -2.03
C GLN A 293 -1.62 36.88 -2.47
N ILE A 294 -0.45 36.30 -2.13
CA ILE A 294 -0.16 34.89 -2.41
C ILE A 294 -1.14 33.98 -1.66
N GLN A 295 -1.41 34.26 -0.38
CA GLN A 295 -2.40 33.51 0.40
C GLN A 295 -3.77 33.50 -0.28
N PHE A 296 -4.25 34.66 -0.72
CA PHE A 296 -5.51 34.77 -1.46
C PHE A 296 -5.49 33.95 -2.75
N LEU A 297 -4.41 34.03 -3.54
CA LEU A 297 -4.26 33.26 -4.77
C LEU A 297 -4.26 31.74 -4.51
N ILE A 298 -3.57 31.28 -3.46
CA ILE A 298 -3.57 29.86 -3.06
C ILE A 298 -5.00 29.39 -2.74
N LEU A 299 -5.75 30.17 -1.95
CA LEU A 299 -7.13 29.84 -1.61
C LEU A 299 -8.03 29.82 -2.85
N LEU A 300 -7.86 30.79 -3.76
CA LEU A 300 -8.59 30.84 -5.02
C LEU A 300 -8.30 29.62 -5.91
N LEU A 301 -7.02 29.23 -6.03
CA LEU A 301 -6.60 28.04 -6.77
C LEU A 301 -7.15 26.75 -6.15
N MET A 302 -7.14 26.62 -4.82
CA MET A 302 -7.75 25.49 -4.14
C MET A 302 -9.24 25.39 -4.46
N ILE A 303 -9.98 26.50 -4.39
CA ILE A 303 -11.40 26.55 -4.73
C ILE A 303 -11.62 26.18 -6.20
N ALA A 304 -10.81 26.73 -7.11
CA ALA A 304 -10.90 26.50 -8.54
C ALA A 304 -10.67 25.03 -8.94
N VAL A 305 -9.90 24.27 -8.15
CA VAL A 305 -9.71 22.83 -8.39
C VAL A 305 -10.75 21.98 -7.66
N ILE A 306 -11.11 22.33 -6.42
CA ILE A 306 -12.05 21.57 -5.61
C ILE A 306 -13.47 21.62 -6.18
N LEU A 307 -13.92 22.79 -6.66
CA LEU A 307 -15.30 22.97 -7.13
C LEU A 307 -15.64 22.10 -8.35
N PRO A 308 -14.86 22.10 -9.46
CA PRO A 308 -15.16 21.26 -10.61
C PRO A 308 -15.14 19.77 -10.26
N GLN A 309 -14.17 19.33 -9.45
CA GLN A 309 -14.09 17.93 -9.03
C GLN A 309 -15.31 17.52 -8.19
N SER A 310 -15.71 18.37 -7.24
CA SER A 310 -16.89 18.14 -6.40
C SER A 310 -18.16 18.09 -7.25
N TYR A 311 -18.29 19.01 -8.22
CA TYR A 311 -19.40 19.04 -9.17
C TYR A 311 -19.47 17.76 -10.02
N THR A 312 -18.35 17.32 -10.60
CA THR A 312 -18.27 16.08 -11.37
C THR A 312 -18.63 14.88 -10.49
N PHE A 313 -18.11 14.83 -9.27
CA PHE A 313 -18.39 13.75 -8.33
C PHE A 313 -19.88 13.64 -8.01
N ILE A 314 -20.53 14.76 -7.65
CA ILE A 314 -21.95 14.82 -7.30
C ILE A 314 -22.85 14.41 -8.48
N ARG A 315 -22.52 14.82 -9.71
CA ARG A 315 -23.33 14.47 -10.90
C ARG A 315 -23.03 13.07 -11.44
N SER A 316 -21.85 12.51 -11.17
CA SER A 316 -21.47 11.19 -11.67
C SER A 316 -22.21 10.07 -10.93
N LYS A 317 -22.74 9.09 -11.67
CA LYS A 317 -23.28 7.88 -11.05
C LYS A 317 -22.13 7.04 -10.47
N ASN A 318 -22.21 6.69 -9.19
CA ASN A 318 -21.21 5.82 -8.58
C ASN A 318 -21.31 4.39 -9.17
N PRO A 319 -20.23 3.86 -9.79
CA PRO A 319 -20.27 2.59 -10.50
C PRO A 319 -20.43 1.37 -9.57
N TYR A 320 -20.14 1.49 -8.28
CA TYR A 320 -20.29 0.41 -7.31
C TYR A 320 -21.66 0.40 -6.65
N LEU A 321 -22.18 1.58 -6.27
CA LEU A 321 -23.53 1.69 -5.68
C LEU A 321 -24.60 1.26 -6.67
N SER A 322 -24.46 1.64 -7.94
CA SER A 322 -25.38 1.24 -9.01
C SER A 322 -25.38 -0.26 -9.33
N ARG A 323 -24.36 -1.01 -8.89
CA ARG A 323 -24.22 -2.46 -9.11
C ARG A 323 -24.42 -3.29 -7.84
N HIS A 324 -24.83 -2.68 -6.74
CA HIS A 324 -24.97 -3.35 -5.44
C HIS A 324 -25.86 -4.61 -5.52
N GLN A 325 -27.02 -4.52 -6.18
CA GLN A 325 -27.91 -5.67 -6.35
C GLN A 325 -27.24 -6.83 -7.09
N LYS A 326 -26.46 -6.53 -8.14
CA LYS A 326 -25.68 -7.53 -8.84
C LYS A 326 -24.63 -8.19 -7.93
N TYR A 327 -23.93 -7.43 -7.10
CA TYR A 327 -22.96 -7.99 -6.17
C TYR A 327 -23.59 -8.88 -5.08
N LEU A 328 -24.82 -8.60 -4.68
CA LEU A 328 -25.58 -9.47 -3.77
C LEU A 328 -26.06 -10.75 -4.47
N GLN A 329 -26.47 -10.66 -5.73
CA GLN A 329 -26.93 -11.79 -6.52
C GLN A 329 -25.78 -12.72 -6.96
N ASP A 330 -24.61 -12.16 -7.26
CA ASP A 330 -23.42 -12.90 -7.68
C ASP A 330 -22.70 -13.57 -6.48
N TYR A 331 -23.19 -13.43 -5.25
CA TYR A 331 -22.63 -14.08 -4.07
C TYR A 331 -22.97 -15.58 -4.06
N GLN A 332 -21.96 -16.45 -3.88
CA GLN A 332 -22.07 -17.89 -4.10
C GLN A 332 -22.38 -18.23 -5.55
N THR A 333 -21.40 -17.94 -6.42
CA THR A 333 -21.44 -18.35 -7.83
C THR A 333 -21.76 -19.86 -8.00
N PRO A 334 -22.25 -20.31 -9.17
CA PRO A 334 -22.55 -21.73 -9.41
C PRO A 334 -21.38 -22.67 -9.06
N VAL A 335 -20.15 -22.23 -9.31
CA VAL A 335 -18.92 -22.95 -8.93
C VAL A 335 -18.83 -23.12 -7.41
N VAL A 336 -19.10 -22.06 -6.63
CA VAL A 336 -19.09 -22.09 -5.16
C VAL A 336 -20.18 -23.01 -4.63
N GLN A 337 -21.40 -22.92 -5.17
CA GLN A 337 -22.51 -23.80 -4.77
C GLN A 337 -22.16 -25.27 -5.01
N THR A 338 -21.54 -25.57 -6.14
CA THR A 338 -21.08 -26.94 -6.49
C THR A 338 -19.99 -27.42 -5.54
N ILE A 339 -19.00 -26.58 -5.22
CA ILE A 339 -17.95 -26.93 -4.23
C ILE A 339 -18.57 -27.27 -2.87
N LEU A 340 -19.56 -26.49 -2.41
CA LEU A 340 -20.22 -26.67 -1.12
C LEU A 340 -21.12 -27.92 -1.06
N GLN A 341 -21.42 -28.58 -2.19
CA GLN A 341 -22.04 -29.91 -2.17
C GLN A 341 -21.08 -31.00 -1.69
N TYR A 342 -19.77 -30.77 -1.78
CA TYR A 342 -18.73 -31.76 -1.51
C TYR A 342 -17.84 -31.44 -0.28
N ALA A 343 -18.03 -30.28 0.34
CA ALA A 343 -17.20 -29.81 1.45
C ALA A 343 -18.03 -29.09 2.52
N LEU A 344 -17.62 -29.27 3.78
CA LEU A 344 -18.15 -28.56 4.94
C LEU A 344 -17.28 -27.34 5.26
N PRO A 345 -17.80 -26.31 5.97
CA PRO A 345 -17.02 -25.12 6.34
C PRO A 345 -15.74 -25.39 7.14
N THR A 346 -15.60 -26.57 7.76
CA THR A 346 -14.41 -27.01 8.48
C THR A 346 -13.35 -27.67 7.59
N ASP A 347 -13.72 -28.02 6.35
CA ASP A 347 -12.82 -28.62 5.38
C ASP A 347 -11.88 -27.58 4.76
N SER A 348 -10.83 -28.09 4.12
CA SER A 348 -9.88 -27.29 3.36
C SER A 348 -10.00 -27.51 1.85
N MET A 349 -9.64 -26.48 1.11
CA MET A 349 -9.63 -26.48 -0.35
C MET A 349 -8.26 -26.05 -0.86
N ALA A 350 -7.83 -26.60 -2.00
CA ALA A 350 -6.68 -26.10 -2.74
C ALA A 350 -7.12 -25.66 -4.14
N VAL A 351 -6.69 -24.46 -4.55
CA VAL A 351 -7.05 -23.88 -5.85
C VAL A 351 -5.79 -23.74 -6.70
N TRP A 352 -5.76 -24.43 -7.83
CA TRP A 352 -4.78 -24.24 -8.88
C TRP A 352 -5.27 -23.19 -9.87
N GLY A 353 -4.73 -21.97 -9.81
CA GLY A 353 -5.09 -20.87 -10.71
C GLY A 353 -5.04 -19.50 -10.03
N LYS A 354 -5.98 -18.61 -10.37
CA LYS A 354 -6.17 -17.29 -9.72
C LYS A 354 -7.65 -17.08 -9.44
N ARG A 355 -8.16 -17.76 -8.42
CA ARG A 355 -9.56 -17.70 -7.96
C ARG A 355 -9.64 -17.64 -6.43
N ASN A 356 -8.97 -16.63 -5.84
CA ASN A 356 -8.97 -16.40 -4.39
C ASN A 356 -10.37 -16.09 -3.83
N ASP A 357 -11.28 -15.62 -4.69
CA ASP A 357 -12.68 -15.43 -4.40
C ASP A 357 -13.37 -16.71 -3.91
N LEU A 358 -12.96 -17.89 -4.41
CA LEU A 358 -13.53 -19.16 -3.96
C LEU A 358 -13.31 -19.40 -2.46
N TYR A 359 -12.14 -19.05 -1.91
CA TYR A 359 -11.90 -19.17 -0.46
C TYR A 359 -12.82 -18.25 0.36
N VAL A 360 -13.07 -17.04 -0.14
CA VAL A 360 -13.91 -16.05 0.54
C VAL A 360 -15.38 -16.45 0.49
N GLU A 361 -15.87 -16.87 -0.67
CA GLU A 361 -17.27 -17.22 -0.89
C GLU A 361 -17.65 -18.57 -0.27
N THR A 362 -16.78 -19.58 -0.35
CA THR A 362 -17.01 -20.90 0.29
C THR A 362 -16.77 -20.86 1.81
N GLY A 363 -15.87 -19.99 2.27
CA GLY A 363 -15.41 -19.97 3.67
C GLY A 363 -14.46 -21.11 4.04
N LEU A 364 -14.04 -21.94 3.09
CA LEU A 364 -13.13 -23.07 3.31
C LEU A 364 -11.70 -22.59 3.59
N TYR A 365 -10.98 -23.32 4.42
CA TYR A 365 -9.58 -23.02 4.72
C TYR A 365 -8.68 -23.30 3.51
N PRO A 366 -7.67 -22.46 3.22
CA PRO A 366 -6.70 -22.77 2.19
C PRO A 366 -5.82 -23.95 2.65
N GLY A 367 -5.82 -25.02 1.86
CA GLY A 367 -4.97 -26.19 2.07
C GLY A 367 -3.58 -26.05 1.47
N VAL A 368 -3.31 -24.93 0.79
CA VAL A 368 -2.01 -24.56 0.25
C VAL A 368 -1.68 -23.12 0.63
N ARG A 369 -0.40 -22.82 0.85
CA ARG A 369 0.01 -21.48 1.27
C ARG A 369 -0.04 -20.42 0.17
N ASP A 370 -0.01 -20.82 -1.10
CA ASP A 370 -0.09 -19.94 -2.25
C ASP A 370 -1.51 -19.84 -2.79
N GLY A 371 -2.12 -18.65 -2.74
CA GLY A 371 -3.42 -18.39 -3.36
C GLY A 371 -3.39 -18.20 -4.89
N LEU A 372 -2.19 -18.16 -5.48
CA LEU A 372 -2.04 -17.95 -6.93
C LEU A 372 -0.81 -18.69 -7.48
N ILE A 373 -0.95 -19.25 -8.68
CA ILE A 373 0.10 -20.11 -9.27
C ILE A 373 1.18 -19.35 -10.04
N ILE A 374 1.24 -18.02 -9.96
CA ILE A 374 2.16 -17.22 -10.79
C ILE A 374 3.63 -17.64 -10.63
N TRP A 375 4.02 -18.04 -9.41
CA TRP A 375 5.40 -18.43 -9.09
C TRP A 375 5.73 -19.86 -9.53
N MET A 376 4.70 -20.70 -9.67
CA MET A 376 4.82 -22.05 -10.22
C MET A 376 4.80 -22.03 -11.75
N ALA A 377 4.09 -21.06 -12.34
CA ALA A 377 4.00 -20.89 -13.79
C ALA A 377 5.21 -20.16 -14.40
N PHE A 378 5.86 -19.26 -13.65
CA PHE A 378 7.01 -18.53 -14.15
C PHE A 378 8.28 -19.38 -14.13
N LYS A 379 8.88 -19.59 -15.31
CA LYS A 379 10.23 -20.12 -15.42
C LYS A 379 11.21 -19.20 -14.70
N GLY A 380 11.96 -19.75 -13.76
CA GLY A 380 12.97 -19.03 -13.00
C GLY A 380 13.58 -19.90 -11.89
N PRO A 381 14.62 -19.41 -11.19
CA PRO A 381 15.38 -20.19 -10.22
C PRO A 381 14.55 -20.74 -9.05
N GLN A 382 13.41 -20.14 -8.74
CA GLN A 382 12.54 -20.55 -7.64
C GLN A 382 11.40 -21.49 -8.05
N GLN A 383 11.20 -21.77 -9.34
CA GLN A 383 10.02 -22.48 -9.83
C GLN A 383 9.87 -23.87 -9.22
N ALA A 384 10.95 -24.66 -9.22
CA ALA A 384 10.95 -26.02 -8.67
C ALA A 384 10.63 -26.03 -7.16
N TYR A 385 11.13 -25.06 -6.41
CA TYR A 385 10.79 -24.91 -4.99
C TYR A 385 9.30 -24.64 -4.79
N HIS A 386 8.70 -23.76 -5.60
CA HIS A 386 7.27 -23.45 -5.48
C HIS A 386 6.37 -24.64 -5.87
N LEU A 387 6.74 -25.39 -6.92
CA LEU A 387 6.01 -26.58 -7.35
C LEU A 387 6.04 -27.67 -6.26
N LYS A 388 7.23 -28.00 -5.76
CA LYS A 388 7.40 -28.94 -4.66
C LYS A 388 6.63 -28.49 -3.41
N SER A 389 6.76 -27.22 -3.01
CA SER A 389 6.06 -26.69 -1.85
C SER A 389 4.54 -26.78 -1.99
N PHE A 390 3.99 -26.62 -3.19
CA PHE A 390 2.55 -26.77 -3.42
C PHE A 390 2.12 -28.24 -3.30
N ALA A 391 2.88 -29.17 -3.89
CA ALA A 391 2.63 -30.61 -3.77
C ALA A 391 2.66 -31.07 -2.31
N ASP A 392 3.70 -30.66 -1.57
CA ASP A 392 3.88 -30.99 -0.15
C ASP A 392 2.72 -30.46 0.70
N ASP A 393 2.29 -29.22 0.46
CA ASP A 393 1.14 -28.63 1.15
C ASP A 393 -0.15 -29.39 0.85
N LEU A 394 -0.37 -29.80 -0.40
CA LEU A 394 -1.56 -30.53 -0.81
C LEU A 394 -1.62 -31.93 -0.17
N LEU A 395 -0.48 -32.62 -0.09
CA LEU A 395 -0.36 -33.91 0.59
C LEU A 395 -0.55 -33.78 2.10
N LYS A 396 0.02 -32.74 2.72
CA LYS A 396 -0.06 -32.49 4.16
C LYS A 396 -1.45 -32.05 4.60
N SER A 397 -2.05 -31.10 3.89
CA SER A 397 -3.37 -30.56 4.21
C SER A 397 -4.50 -31.55 3.98
N LYS A 398 -4.29 -32.53 3.09
CA LYS A 398 -5.31 -33.51 2.71
C LYS A 398 -6.62 -32.82 2.30
N SER A 399 -6.48 -31.72 1.55
CA SER A 399 -7.61 -30.88 1.13
C SER A 399 -8.78 -31.70 0.64
N LYS A 400 -9.99 -31.40 1.11
CA LYS A 400 -11.19 -32.14 0.70
C LYS A 400 -11.49 -31.93 -0.77
N VAL A 401 -11.29 -30.69 -1.22
CA VAL A 401 -11.55 -30.25 -2.59
C VAL A 401 -10.28 -29.68 -3.21
N PHE A 402 -9.98 -30.12 -4.44
CA PHE A 402 -9.01 -29.47 -5.31
C PHE A 402 -9.75 -28.85 -6.50
N VAL A 403 -9.45 -27.59 -6.81
CA VAL A 403 -10.10 -26.86 -7.90
C VAL A 403 -9.05 -26.45 -8.93
N ASP A 404 -9.22 -26.93 -10.16
CA ASP A 404 -8.45 -26.44 -11.30
C ASP A 404 -9.19 -25.28 -11.96
N ALA A 405 -8.74 -24.08 -11.64
CA ALA A 405 -9.19 -22.81 -12.19
C ALA A 405 -8.30 -22.30 -13.35
N THR A 406 -7.49 -23.18 -13.94
CA THR A 406 -6.74 -22.88 -15.17
C THR A 406 -7.46 -23.37 -16.42
N ALA A 407 -8.37 -24.33 -16.27
CA ALA A 407 -9.29 -24.75 -17.32
C ALA A 407 -10.33 -23.64 -17.63
N GLY A 408 -10.72 -23.53 -18.92
CA GLY A 408 -11.78 -22.63 -19.39
C GLY A 408 -11.32 -21.33 -20.07
N ASP A 409 -12.07 -20.93 -21.10
CA ASP A 409 -11.86 -19.72 -21.93
C ASP A 409 -11.96 -18.39 -21.17
N LYS A 410 -12.25 -18.40 -19.87
CA LYS A 410 -12.32 -17.20 -19.01
C LYS A 410 -11.21 -17.13 -17.95
N SER A 411 -10.28 -18.10 -17.90
CA SER A 411 -9.19 -18.06 -16.93
C SER A 411 -8.29 -16.83 -17.14
N TYR A 412 -8.24 -15.94 -16.14
CA TYR A 412 -7.32 -14.79 -16.15
C TYR A 412 -5.87 -15.26 -16.23
N VAL A 413 -5.53 -16.40 -15.59
CA VAL A 413 -4.17 -16.96 -15.61
C VAL A 413 -3.81 -17.39 -17.02
N ASP A 414 -4.70 -18.12 -17.70
CA ASP A 414 -4.47 -18.51 -19.10
C ASP A 414 -4.26 -17.28 -20.00
N LYS A 415 -5.21 -16.33 -19.95
CA LYS A 415 -5.21 -15.16 -20.84
C LYS A 415 -4.04 -14.19 -20.63
N THR A 416 -3.54 -14.06 -19.41
CA THR A 416 -2.57 -12.99 -19.07
C THR A 416 -1.19 -13.48 -18.69
N ILE A 417 -1.07 -14.69 -18.15
CA ILE A 417 0.20 -15.27 -17.70
C ILE A 417 0.67 -16.30 -18.72
N CYS A 418 -0.17 -17.28 -19.04
CA CYS A 418 0.19 -18.46 -19.85
C CYS A 418 0.39 -18.09 -21.32
N ARG A 419 -0.57 -17.36 -21.91
CA ARG A 419 -0.47 -16.88 -23.30
C ARG A 419 0.67 -15.89 -23.51
N ARG A 420 0.86 -14.94 -22.58
CA ARG A 420 1.94 -13.92 -22.71
C ARG A 420 3.35 -14.53 -22.63
N LYS A 421 3.51 -15.63 -21.90
CA LYS A 421 4.80 -16.29 -21.71
C LYS A 421 4.91 -17.63 -22.46
N ASN A 422 3.96 -17.94 -23.34
CA ASN A 422 3.88 -19.20 -24.08
C ASN A 422 4.16 -20.43 -23.19
N THR A 423 3.52 -20.49 -22.01
CA THR A 423 3.74 -21.53 -21.00
C THR A 423 2.43 -22.26 -20.73
N ASN A 424 2.44 -23.59 -20.69
CA ASN A 424 1.29 -24.37 -20.25
C ASN A 424 1.18 -24.28 -18.73
N CYS A 425 0.11 -23.67 -18.23
CA CYS A 425 -0.11 -23.49 -16.79
C CYS A 425 -1.09 -24.49 -16.19
N ARG A 426 -1.57 -25.47 -16.96
CA ARG A 426 -2.41 -26.53 -16.41
C ARG A 426 -1.61 -27.33 -15.38
N TYR A 427 -2.28 -27.81 -14.34
CA TYR A 427 -1.59 -28.56 -13.28
C TYR A 427 -0.96 -29.86 -13.82
N ASP A 428 -1.59 -30.47 -14.84
CA ASP A 428 -1.14 -31.70 -15.50
C ASP A 428 0.14 -31.51 -16.34
N ALA A 429 0.54 -30.26 -16.61
CA ALA A 429 1.83 -29.94 -17.22
C ALA A 429 3.02 -30.13 -16.24
N TYR A 430 2.73 -30.29 -14.95
CA TYR A 430 3.72 -30.41 -13.88
C TYR A 430 3.60 -31.79 -13.23
N PRO A 431 4.50 -32.75 -13.55
CA PRO A 431 4.38 -34.13 -13.09
C PRO A 431 4.25 -34.28 -11.56
N GLU A 432 4.95 -33.44 -10.80
CA GLU A 432 4.88 -33.40 -9.33
C GLU A 432 3.47 -33.11 -8.81
N ILE A 433 2.72 -32.24 -9.50
CA ILE A 433 1.33 -31.90 -9.13
C ILE A 433 0.36 -32.93 -9.70
N ALA A 434 0.52 -33.27 -10.98
CA ALA A 434 -0.32 -34.24 -11.68
C ALA A 434 -0.42 -35.56 -10.92
N THR A 435 0.73 -36.10 -10.49
CA THR A 435 0.81 -37.36 -9.73
C THR A 435 0.04 -37.28 -8.41
N VAL A 436 0.12 -36.15 -7.69
CA VAL A 436 -0.62 -35.97 -6.43
C VAL A 436 -2.12 -35.95 -6.69
N ILE A 437 -2.57 -35.25 -7.74
CA ILE A 437 -3.99 -35.17 -8.10
C ILE A 437 -4.52 -36.53 -8.54
N GLU A 438 -3.85 -37.19 -9.49
CA GLU A 438 -4.27 -38.50 -10.03
C GLU A 438 -4.38 -39.57 -8.96
N ASN A 439 -3.43 -39.60 -8.02
CA ASN A 439 -3.43 -40.60 -6.96
C ASN A 439 -4.50 -40.31 -5.89
N ASN A 440 -4.69 -39.05 -5.51
CA ASN A 440 -5.47 -38.70 -4.31
C ASN A 440 -6.85 -38.12 -4.57
N TYR A 441 -7.16 -37.69 -5.80
CA TYR A 441 -8.40 -36.98 -6.12
C TYR A 441 -9.11 -37.59 -7.32
N ARG A 442 -10.43 -37.44 -7.37
CA ARG A 442 -11.26 -37.78 -8.52
C ARG A 442 -12.03 -36.55 -8.97
N MET A 443 -12.12 -36.33 -10.28
CA MET A 443 -12.97 -35.26 -10.81
C MET A 443 -14.43 -35.62 -10.51
N VAL A 444 -15.20 -34.66 -10.00
CA VAL A 444 -16.63 -34.83 -9.71
C VAL A 444 -17.52 -33.91 -10.54
N ASP A 445 -17.00 -32.77 -11.00
CA ASP A 445 -17.78 -31.80 -11.77
C ASP A 445 -16.89 -30.85 -12.59
N GLU A 446 -17.48 -30.19 -13.60
CA GLU A 446 -16.90 -29.07 -14.34
C GLU A 446 -17.96 -27.97 -14.53
N VAL A 447 -17.75 -26.82 -13.88
CA VAL A 447 -18.70 -25.71 -13.88
C VAL A 447 -18.02 -24.46 -14.43
N GLU A 448 -18.59 -23.88 -15.50
CA GLU A 448 -18.04 -22.71 -16.19
C GLU A 448 -16.58 -22.91 -16.67
N GLY A 449 -16.20 -24.15 -16.99
CA GLY A 449 -14.84 -24.53 -17.38
C GLY A 449 -13.87 -24.73 -16.22
N ILE A 450 -14.33 -24.61 -14.96
CA ILE A 450 -13.54 -24.88 -13.76
C ILE A 450 -13.81 -26.31 -13.32
N ARG A 451 -12.74 -27.09 -13.18
CA ARG A 451 -12.84 -28.50 -12.81
C ARG A 451 -12.71 -28.67 -11.31
N ILE A 452 -13.64 -29.43 -10.74
CA ILE A 452 -13.74 -29.68 -9.31
C ILE A 452 -13.39 -31.14 -9.05
N TYR A 453 -12.45 -31.36 -8.16
CA TYR A 453 -11.98 -32.67 -7.74
C TYR A 453 -12.20 -32.85 -6.25
N VAL A 454 -12.62 -34.05 -5.86
CA VAL A 454 -12.81 -34.43 -4.45
C VAL A 454 -11.80 -35.51 -4.10
N ARG A 455 -11.24 -35.41 -2.90
CA ARG A 455 -10.29 -36.40 -2.38
C ARG A 455 -10.94 -37.79 -2.30
N LYS A 456 -10.24 -38.81 -2.78
CA LYS A 456 -10.67 -40.22 -2.82
C LYS A 456 -10.85 -40.82 -1.43
#